data_AF-A0A9Q0UFS4-F1
#
_entry.id   AF-A0A9Q0UFS4-F1
#
_cell.length_a   1.000
_cell.length_b   1.000
_cell.length_c   1.000
_cell.angle_alpha   90.00
_cell.angle_beta   90.00
_cell.angle_gamma   90.00
#
_symmetry.space_group_name_H-M   'P 1'
#
loop_
_entity.id
_entity.type
_entity.pdbx_description
1 polymer ?
#
loop_
_entity_poly.entity_id
_entity_poly.type
_entity_poly.pdbx_seq_one_letter_code
_entity_poly.pdbx_strand_id
1 'polypeptide(L)'
;MFSSNYLGPLSRASCSRTFSAQGCDLCLKLYDSPSSLVKHIEICPLSAPASLGTKILPFAGSVDEKHTTKDAKAIAFNCVMVGGGTDGSLDLCARVCLVDEDEDIIFHTYEITGLTEEHLRNSKSHKEVQDKILEILYNGESARRLMSDSGKARLLVGHDLKHGLDCLRINYPGHLLRDTAKYRPLLKTNLVSHSLKYLTKTYLGYNIQTGEHDPYVDCVSVMRLYKRMRAQDHQVNGIGTPNSDSGFESQKAEELENMTPDELYQLSKSNYKCWCLDSKKAAGPVDF
;
A
#
# COMPACT_ATOMS: atom_id res chain seq x y z
N MET A 1 6.71 6.37 24.08
CA MET A 1 7.56 7.58 24.09
C MET A 1 7.55 8.16 22.68
N PHE A 2 6.64 9.10 22.41
CA PHE A 2 6.60 9.79 21.12
C PHE A 2 7.88 10.62 20.99
N SER A 3 8.70 10.42 19.96
CA SER A 3 9.79 11.33 19.61
C SER A 3 9.91 11.54 18.10
N SER A 4 9.10 12.47 17.59
CA SER A 4 9.30 13.15 16.31
C SER A 4 8.85 14.59 16.47
N ASN A 5 9.71 15.54 16.06
CA ASN A 5 9.46 16.98 16.10
C ASN A 5 8.45 17.33 15.01
N TYR A 6 7.16 17.26 15.33
CA TYR A 6 6.15 17.96 14.55
C TYR A 6 6.16 19.41 15.02
N LEU A 7 6.62 20.32 14.14
CA LEU A 7 6.42 21.77 14.25
C LEU A 7 4.92 22.07 14.09
N GLY A 8 4.14 21.72 15.11
CA GLY A 8 2.77 22.18 15.30
C GLY A 8 2.75 23.27 16.37
N PRO A 9 1.71 24.12 16.40
CA PRO A 9 1.59 25.22 17.37
C PRO A 9 1.40 24.74 18.82
N LEU A 10 1.27 23.43 19.04
CA LEU A 10 0.98 22.80 20.32
C LEU A 10 2.17 21.98 20.80
N SER A 11 2.43 22.03 22.11
CA SER A 11 3.43 21.16 22.74
C SER A 11 3.03 19.68 22.62
N ARG A 12 4.02 18.78 22.60
CA ARG A 12 3.79 17.31 22.56
C ARG A 12 2.80 16.84 23.63
N ALA A 13 2.90 17.39 24.84
CA ALA A 13 1.99 17.06 25.95
C ALA A 13 0.56 17.54 25.69
N SER A 14 0.38 18.70 25.04
CA SER A 14 -0.93 19.21 24.66
C SER A 14 -1.57 18.37 23.53
N CYS A 15 -0.80 18.04 22.49
CA CYS A 15 -1.27 17.16 21.41
C CYS A 15 -1.67 15.78 21.96
N SER A 16 -0.84 15.20 22.82
CA SER A 16 -1.13 13.91 23.45
C SER A 16 -2.42 13.95 24.26
N ARG A 17 -2.64 14.98 25.09
CA ARG A 17 -3.87 15.11 25.88
C ARG A 17 -5.10 15.30 25.00
N THR A 18 -4.97 16.12 23.96
CA THR A 18 -6.07 16.37 23.00
C THR A 18 -6.45 15.09 22.29
N PHE A 19 -5.46 14.35 21.76
CA PHE A 19 -5.72 13.07 21.10
C PHE A 19 -6.28 12.03 22.07
N SER A 20 -5.79 11.94 23.31
CA SER A 20 -6.37 11.03 24.31
C SER A 20 -7.83 11.36 24.66
N ALA A 21 -8.26 12.63 24.54
CA ALA A 21 -9.63 13.04 24.84
C ALA A 21 -10.58 12.93 23.64
N GLN A 22 -10.07 13.06 22.42
CA GLN A 22 -10.87 13.31 21.22
C GLN A 22 -10.42 12.50 19.99
N GLY A 23 -9.32 11.78 20.07
CA GLY A 23 -8.74 10.98 18.99
C GLY A 23 -9.15 9.52 19.06
N CYS A 24 -9.36 8.91 17.89
CA CYS A 24 -9.51 7.47 17.77
C CYS A 24 -8.17 6.80 17.51
N ASP A 25 -7.75 5.86 18.36
CA ASP A 25 -6.49 5.12 18.19
C ASP A 25 -6.44 4.28 16.91
N LEU A 26 -7.60 3.83 16.40
CA LEU A 26 -7.67 2.98 15.21
C LEU A 26 -7.54 3.79 13.92
N CYS A 27 -8.38 4.82 13.74
CA CYS A 27 -8.42 5.59 12.49
C CYS A 27 -7.65 6.90 12.55
N LEU A 28 -7.05 7.26 13.69
CA LEU A 28 -6.29 8.48 13.92
C LEU A 28 -7.08 9.79 13.73
N LYS A 29 -8.39 9.73 13.52
CA LYS A 29 -9.23 10.93 13.38
C LYS A 29 -9.46 11.59 14.74
N LEU A 30 -9.42 12.91 14.72
CA LEU A 30 -9.86 13.76 15.83
C LEU A 30 -11.34 14.09 15.66
N TYR A 31 -12.06 14.13 16.77
CA TYR A 31 -13.48 14.44 16.84
C TYR A 31 -13.71 15.72 17.64
N ASP A 32 -14.72 16.49 17.24
CA ASP A 32 -15.01 17.80 17.87
C ASP A 32 -15.42 17.69 19.34
N SER A 33 -15.88 16.51 19.78
CA SER A 33 -16.28 16.27 21.17
C SER A 33 -16.00 14.83 21.61
N PRO A 34 -15.81 14.58 22.93
CA PRO A 34 -15.72 13.22 23.47
C PRO A 34 -16.94 12.35 23.16
N SER A 35 -18.15 12.94 23.13
CA SER A 35 -19.38 12.21 22.79
C SER A 35 -19.39 11.72 21.34
N SER A 36 -18.85 12.51 20.40
CA SER A 36 -18.68 12.09 19.01
C SER A 36 -17.66 10.97 18.88
N LEU A 37 -16.57 11.02 19.66
CA LEU A 37 -15.57 9.96 19.73
C LEU A 37 -16.18 8.64 20.24
N VAL A 38 -16.95 8.67 21.33
CA VAL A 38 -17.58 7.46 21.89
C VAL A 38 -18.49 6.78 20.86
N LYS A 39 -19.34 7.56 20.17
CA LYS A 39 -20.19 7.03 19.09
C LYS A 39 -19.38 6.42 17.95
N HIS A 40 -18.21 6.98 17.66
CA HIS A 40 -17.35 6.47 16.61
C HIS A 40 -16.60 5.20 17.00
N ILE A 41 -16.07 5.10 18.22
CA ILE A 41 -15.27 3.94 18.66
C ILE A 41 -16.07 2.64 18.58
N GLU A 42 -17.38 2.68 18.77
CA GLU A 42 -18.24 1.50 18.64
C GLU A 42 -18.30 0.93 17.21
N ILE A 43 -18.08 1.76 16.19
CA ILE A 43 -18.21 1.39 14.76
C ILE A 43 -16.89 1.45 13.98
N CYS A 44 -15.81 1.94 14.60
CA CYS A 44 -14.51 2.06 13.95
C CYS A 44 -13.78 0.72 13.70
N PRO A 45 -13.80 -0.25 14.65
CA PRO A 45 -13.20 -1.55 14.43
C PRO A 45 -13.82 -2.23 13.21
N LEU A 46 -12.97 -2.77 12.36
CA LEU A 46 -13.42 -3.60 11.24
C LEU A 46 -13.44 -5.07 11.67
N SER A 47 -14.32 -5.86 11.07
CA SER A 47 -14.29 -7.32 11.25
C SER A 47 -13.17 -7.91 10.41
N ALA A 48 -12.46 -8.92 10.94
CA ALA A 48 -11.45 -9.64 10.16
C ALA A 48 -12.08 -10.24 8.89
N PRO A 49 -11.40 -10.21 7.73
CA PRO A 49 -11.90 -10.89 6.55
C PRO A 49 -11.98 -12.39 6.82
N ALA A 50 -13.03 -13.03 6.31
CA ALA A 50 -13.16 -14.47 6.40
C ALA A 50 -12.06 -15.12 5.54
N SER A 51 -11.26 -16.00 6.15
CA SER A 51 -10.31 -16.78 5.38
C SER A 51 -11.05 -17.61 4.34
N LEU A 52 -10.52 -17.66 3.12
CA LEU A 52 -11.05 -18.51 2.06
C LEU A 52 -10.80 -19.99 2.39
N GLY A 53 -9.88 -20.29 3.31
CA GLY A 53 -9.43 -21.64 3.64
C GLY A 53 -8.86 -22.36 2.42
N THR A 54 -8.78 -23.69 2.48
CA THR A 54 -8.47 -24.56 1.34
C THR A 54 -9.64 -24.73 0.38
N LYS A 55 -10.69 -23.90 0.46
CA LYS A 55 -11.82 -24.01 -0.47
C LYS A 55 -11.27 -23.79 -1.87
N ILE A 56 -11.25 -24.88 -2.61
CA ILE A 56 -11.04 -24.92 -4.04
C ILE A 56 -12.15 -24.03 -4.61
N LEU A 57 -11.85 -22.75 -4.85
CA LEU A 57 -12.62 -22.05 -5.87
C LEU A 57 -12.35 -22.85 -7.14
N PRO A 58 -13.40 -23.21 -7.89
CA PRO A 58 -13.22 -23.90 -9.15
C PRO A 58 -12.21 -23.10 -9.95
N PHE A 59 -11.14 -23.78 -10.38
CA PHE A 59 -10.07 -23.29 -11.23
C PHE A 59 -10.43 -21.96 -11.91
N ALA A 60 -10.08 -20.83 -11.29
CA ALA A 60 -10.33 -19.52 -11.86
C ALA A 60 -9.24 -19.24 -12.92
N GLY A 61 -9.24 -20.09 -13.95
CA GLY A 61 -8.71 -19.80 -15.27
C GLY A 61 -9.58 -18.80 -16.05
N SER A 62 -10.59 -18.22 -15.40
CA SER A 62 -11.32 -17.07 -15.89
C SER A 62 -11.07 -15.94 -14.90
N VAL A 63 -10.40 -14.88 -15.35
CA VAL A 63 -10.84 -13.55 -14.94
C VAL A 63 -12.34 -13.57 -15.20
N ASP A 64 -13.18 -13.33 -14.19
CA ASP A 64 -14.59 -13.09 -14.50
C ASP A 64 -14.60 -11.86 -15.41
N GLU A 65 -14.78 -12.06 -16.72
CA GLU A 65 -14.83 -10.97 -17.71
C GLU A 65 -15.96 -9.98 -17.40
N LYS A 66 -16.83 -10.30 -16.42
CA LYS A 66 -17.87 -9.41 -15.91
C LYS A 66 -17.45 -8.53 -14.72
N HIS A 67 -16.34 -8.82 -14.03
CA HIS A 67 -15.79 -7.87 -13.05
C HIS A 67 -15.00 -6.79 -13.78
N THR A 68 -15.69 -5.71 -14.13
CA THR A 68 -15.07 -4.51 -14.69
C THR A 68 -14.22 -3.82 -13.63
N THR A 69 -13.03 -4.35 -13.37
CA THR A 69 -11.97 -3.70 -12.55
C THR A 69 -11.42 -2.42 -13.19
N LYS A 70 -12.08 -1.90 -14.24
CA LYS A 70 -11.65 -0.72 -15.01
C LYS A 70 -11.54 0.54 -14.14
N ASP A 71 -12.27 0.58 -13.02
CA ASP A 71 -12.30 1.73 -12.11
C ASP A 71 -11.43 1.55 -10.84
N ALA A 72 -10.93 0.34 -10.58
CA ALA A 72 -10.10 0.07 -9.41
C ALA A 72 -8.71 0.73 -9.56
N LYS A 73 -8.51 1.84 -8.85
CA LYS A 73 -7.27 2.63 -8.91
C LYS A 73 -6.12 2.01 -8.12
N ALA A 74 -6.42 1.20 -7.11
CA ALA A 74 -5.43 0.50 -6.31
C ALA A 74 -5.73 -1.01 -6.25
N ILE A 75 -4.66 -1.79 -6.27
CA ILE A 75 -4.69 -3.25 -6.14
C ILE A 75 -3.80 -3.63 -4.97
N ALA A 76 -4.33 -4.40 -4.03
CA ALA A 76 -3.54 -4.97 -2.96
C ALA A 76 -2.91 -6.28 -3.41
N PHE A 77 -1.67 -6.49 -2.98
CA PHE A 77 -0.85 -7.64 -3.32
C PHE A 77 -0.22 -8.22 -2.07
N ASN A 78 -0.25 -9.54 -2.01
CA ASN A 78 0.51 -10.32 -1.05
C ASN A 78 0.93 -11.64 -1.69
N CYS A 79 2.09 -12.14 -1.27
CA CYS A 79 2.56 -13.44 -1.68
C CYS A 79 2.99 -14.27 -0.46
N VAL A 80 2.78 -15.57 -0.56
CA VAL A 80 3.30 -16.55 0.40
C VAL A 80 4.57 -17.12 -0.17
N MET A 81 5.62 -17.12 0.64
CA MET A 81 6.91 -17.68 0.29
C MET A 81 7.14 -18.98 1.07
N VAL A 82 7.90 -19.90 0.47
CA VAL A 82 8.37 -21.13 1.09
C VAL A 82 9.88 -21.25 0.88
N GLY A 83 10.56 -21.88 1.83
CA GLY A 83 11.98 -22.18 1.71
C GLY A 83 12.22 -23.23 0.63
N GLY A 84 13.16 -22.97 -0.25
CA GLY A 84 13.59 -23.83 -1.34
C GLY A 84 15.11 -23.91 -1.42
N GLY A 85 15.61 -24.64 -2.42
CA GLY A 85 17.02 -25.02 -2.49
C GLY A 85 17.33 -26.20 -1.57
N THR A 86 18.47 -26.85 -1.80
CA THR A 86 18.88 -28.04 -1.03
C THR A 86 19.16 -27.73 0.44
N ASP A 87 19.42 -26.46 0.77
CA ASP A 87 19.70 -25.95 2.11
C ASP A 87 18.56 -25.08 2.69
N GLY A 88 17.46 -24.89 1.96
CA GLY A 88 16.34 -24.05 2.38
C GLY A 88 16.61 -22.55 2.35
N SER A 89 17.73 -22.10 1.76
CA SER A 89 18.15 -20.70 1.75
C SER A 89 17.43 -19.83 0.72
N LEU A 90 16.69 -20.44 -0.21
CA LEU A 90 16.04 -19.75 -1.31
C LEU A 90 14.57 -19.48 -0.98
N ASP A 91 14.15 -18.21 -0.98
CA ASP A 91 12.73 -17.89 -0.89
C ASP A 91 12.04 -18.09 -2.23
N LEU A 92 11.12 -19.05 -2.30
CA LEU A 92 10.30 -19.34 -3.47
C LEU A 92 8.86 -18.87 -3.25
N CYS A 93 8.29 -18.18 -4.24
CA CYS A 93 6.90 -17.77 -4.16
C CYS A 93 6.01 -19.00 -4.33
N ALA A 94 5.29 -19.38 -3.28
CA ALA A 94 4.33 -20.48 -3.34
C ALA A 94 2.96 -19.99 -3.79
N ARG A 95 2.49 -18.82 -3.33
CA ARG A 95 1.16 -18.30 -3.69
C ARG A 95 1.18 -16.80 -3.85
N VAL A 96 0.31 -16.28 -4.69
CA VAL A 96 0.06 -14.86 -4.89
C VAL A 96 -1.44 -14.60 -4.81
N CYS A 97 -1.81 -13.48 -4.19
CA CYS A 97 -3.17 -12.95 -4.21
C CYS A 97 -3.14 -11.47 -4.60
N LEU A 98 -4.10 -11.06 -5.43
CA LEU A 98 -4.39 -9.67 -5.76
C LEU A 98 -5.88 -9.43 -5.50
N VAL A 99 -6.19 -8.35 -4.78
CA VAL A 99 -7.56 -7.90 -4.53
C VAL A 99 -7.73 -6.43 -4.91
N ASP A 100 -8.92 -6.04 -5.33
CA ASP A 100 -9.24 -4.64 -5.61
C ASP A 100 -9.62 -3.86 -4.33
N GLU A 101 -10.07 -2.62 -4.51
CA GLU A 101 -10.49 -1.77 -3.40
C GLU A 101 -11.79 -2.24 -2.72
N ASP A 102 -12.58 -3.08 -3.39
CA ASP A 102 -13.84 -3.64 -2.92
C ASP A 102 -13.67 -5.01 -2.24
N GLU A 103 -12.41 -5.46 -2.10
CA GLU A 103 -12.01 -6.72 -1.46
C GLU A 103 -12.30 -7.96 -2.31
N ASP A 104 -12.58 -7.77 -3.60
CA ASP A 104 -12.80 -8.83 -4.57
C ASP A 104 -11.46 -9.35 -5.12
N ILE A 105 -11.38 -10.67 -5.30
CA ILE A 105 -10.18 -11.33 -5.81
C ILE A 105 -10.07 -11.09 -7.31
N ILE A 106 -9.01 -10.40 -7.72
CA ILE A 106 -8.69 -10.19 -9.14
C ILE A 106 -7.83 -11.34 -9.68
N PHE A 107 -6.90 -11.81 -8.84
CA PHE A 107 -6.00 -12.89 -9.20
C PHE A 107 -5.56 -13.66 -7.96
N HIS A 108 -5.53 -14.98 -8.06
CA HIS A 108 -5.06 -15.85 -7.00
C HIS A 108 -4.41 -17.11 -7.59
N THR A 109 -3.37 -17.62 -6.94
CA THR A 109 -2.73 -18.89 -7.29
C THR A 109 -2.78 -19.84 -6.11
N TYR A 110 -3.12 -21.11 -6.37
CA TYR A 110 -3.12 -22.16 -5.36
C TYR A 110 -1.72 -22.62 -4.97
N GLU A 111 -0.83 -22.79 -5.95
CA GLU A 111 0.58 -23.11 -5.73
C GLU A 111 1.38 -22.84 -7.01
N ILE A 112 2.52 -22.16 -6.87
CA ILE A 112 3.44 -21.83 -7.97
C ILE A 112 4.65 -22.77 -7.94
N THR A 113 5.06 -23.22 -6.75
CA THR A 113 6.15 -24.19 -6.55
C THR A 113 5.57 -25.50 -6.02
N GLY A 114 5.33 -26.46 -6.90
CA GLY A 114 4.60 -27.67 -6.55
C GLY A 114 5.32 -28.53 -5.49
N LEU A 115 4.66 -28.70 -4.35
CA LEU A 115 5.03 -29.57 -3.25
C LEU A 115 4.53 -31.01 -3.47
N THR A 116 3.68 -31.24 -4.48
CA THR A 116 3.20 -32.57 -4.92
C THR A 116 3.07 -32.64 -6.45
N GLU A 117 3.11 -33.86 -7.01
CA GLU A 117 2.95 -34.06 -8.47
C GLU A 117 1.62 -33.54 -9.04
N GLU A 118 0.55 -33.59 -8.24
CA GLU A 118 -0.77 -33.09 -8.67
C GLU A 118 -0.80 -31.55 -8.72
N HIS A 119 -0.11 -30.88 -7.79
CA HIS A 119 0.02 -29.42 -7.79
C HIS A 119 0.91 -28.91 -8.94
N LEU A 120 1.95 -29.66 -9.31
CA LEU A 120 2.79 -29.34 -10.47
C LEU A 120 2.02 -29.40 -11.81
N ARG A 121 1.03 -30.28 -11.92
CA ARG A 121 0.22 -30.41 -13.16
C ARG A 121 -0.68 -29.19 -13.42
N ASN A 122 -1.07 -28.46 -12.37
CA ASN A 122 -1.97 -27.31 -12.45
C ASN A 122 -1.30 -25.97 -12.08
N SER A 123 0.00 -25.97 -11.74
CA SER A 123 0.74 -24.76 -11.36
C SER A 123 1.03 -23.89 -12.57
N LYS A 124 0.68 -22.60 -12.49
CA LYS A 124 1.13 -21.60 -13.47
C LYS A 124 2.64 -21.43 -13.35
N SER A 125 3.33 -21.27 -14.48
CA SER A 125 4.74 -20.92 -14.47
C SER A 125 4.96 -19.54 -13.85
N HIS A 126 6.14 -19.31 -13.26
CA HIS A 126 6.52 -18.00 -12.73
C HIS A 126 6.33 -16.86 -13.75
N LYS A 127 6.60 -17.13 -15.03
CA LYS A 127 6.44 -16.16 -16.11
C LYS A 127 4.97 -15.82 -16.38
N GLU A 128 4.08 -16.80 -16.42
CA GLU A 128 2.64 -16.55 -16.60
C GLU A 128 2.06 -15.76 -15.42
N VAL A 129 2.51 -16.05 -14.19
CA VAL A 129 2.11 -15.27 -13.01
C VAL A 129 2.62 -13.83 -13.11
N GLN A 130 3.90 -13.64 -13.47
CA GLN A 130 4.51 -12.33 -13.68
C GLN A 130 3.76 -11.52 -14.75
N ASP A 131 3.55 -12.10 -15.93
CA ASP A 131 2.89 -11.46 -17.06
C ASP A 131 1.46 -11.06 -16.69
N LYS A 132 0.72 -11.94 -15.98
CA LYS A 132 -0.64 -11.64 -15.56
C LYS A 132 -0.73 -10.51 -14.53
N ILE A 133 0.20 -10.47 -13.58
CA ILE A 133 0.26 -9.38 -12.59
C ILE A 133 0.56 -8.05 -13.30
N LEU A 134 1.55 -8.02 -14.19
CA LEU A 134 1.90 -6.82 -14.94
C LEU A 134 0.75 -6.35 -15.84
N GLU A 135 0.03 -7.25 -16.49
CA GLU A 135 -1.17 -6.94 -17.27
C GLU A 135 -2.23 -6.21 -16.42
N ILE A 136 -2.51 -6.74 -15.22
CA ILE A 136 -3.46 -6.16 -14.26
C ILE A 136 -2.99 -4.78 -13.80
N LEU A 137 -1.71 -4.63 -13.46
CA LEU A 137 -1.16 -3.38 -12.91
C LEU A 137 -1.02 -2.29 -13.98
N TYR A 138 -0.59 -2.64 -15.18
CA TYR A 138 -0.44 -1.68 -16.28
C TYR A 138 -1.80 -1.22 -16.81
N ASN A 139 -2.84 -2.04 -16.70
CA ASN A 139 -4.21 -1.66 -17.06
C ASN A 139 -4.31 -1.12 -18.50
N GLY A 140 -3.57 -1.74 -19.42
CA GLY A 140 -3.47 -1.34 -20.82
C GLY A 140 -2.54 -0.17 -21.13
N GLU A 141 -1.80 0.36 -20.14
CA GLU A 141 -0.80 1.40 -20.37
C GLU A 141 0.50 0.84 -20.95
N SER A 142 1.15 1.64 -21.79
CA SER A 142 2.50 1.33 -22.27
C SER A 142 3.54 1.66 -21.20
N ALA A 143 4.68 0.98 -21.24
CA ALA A 143 5.79 1.20 -20.30
C ALA A 143 6.22 2.68 -20.20
N ARG A 144 6.16 3.43 -21.31
CA ARG A 144 6.47 4.87 -21.33
C ARG A 144 5.46 5.70 -20.53
N ARG A 145 4.18 5.35 -20.59
CA ARG A 145 3.11 6.07 -19.86
C ARG A 145 3.12 5.77 -18.37
N LEU A 146 3.68 4.63 -17.95
CA LEU A 146 3.88 4.31 -16.53
C LEU A 146 4.80 5.30 -15.80
N MET A 147 5.64 6.04 -16.54
CA MET A 147 6.51 7.07 -15.97
C MET A 147 5.76 8.37 -15.70
N SER A 148 4.52 8.51 -16.18
CA SER A 148 3.71 9.71 -16.02
C SER A 148 2.73 9.56 -14.85
N ASP A 149 2.58 10.63 -14.08
CA ASP A 149 1.69 10.71 -12.93
C ASP A 149 0.18 10.71 -13.29
N SER A 150 -0.15 10.77 -14.59
CA SER A 150 -1.52 10.87 -15.14
C SER A 150 -2.00 9.63 -15.92
N GLY A 151 -1.28 8.51 -15.85
CA GLY A 151 -1.66 7.26 -16.52
C GLY A 151 -2.79 6.50 -15.83
N LYS A 152 -3.30 5.45 -16.50
CA LYS A 152 -4.31 4.51 -15.98
C LYS A 152 -3.72 3.33 -15.19
N ALA A 153 -2.40 3.31 -15.01
CA ALA A 153 -1.71 2.28 -14.24
C ALA A 153 -2.19 2.29 -12.79
N ARG A 154 -2.33 1.10 -12.20
CA ARG A 154 -2.92 0.94 -10.87
C ARG A 154 -1.86 1.11 -9.78
N LEU A 155 -2.24 1.67 -8.66
CA LEU A 155 -1.40 1.68 -7.47
C LEU A 155 -1.26 0.26 -6.93
N LEU A 156 -0.05 -0.17 -6.61
CA LEU A 156 0.21 -1.45 -5.98
C LEU A 156 0.37 -1.25 -4.47
N VAL A 157 -0.55 -1.80 -3.69
CA VAL A 157 -0.59 -1.71 -2.24
C VAL A 157 -0.09 -3.01 -1.63
N GLY A 158 0.74 -2.95 -0.59
CA GLY A 158 1.19 -4.15 0.10
C GLY A 158 1.91 -3.88 1.41
N HIS A 159 2.48 -4.94 1.96
CA HIS A 159 3.35 -4.88 3.13
C HIS A 159 4.70 -5.49 2.78
N ASP A 160 5.75 -4.68 2.85
CA ASP A 160 7.10 -5.07 2.43
C ASP A 160 7.16 -5.62 1.00
N LEU A 161 6.63 -4.81 0.07
CA LEU A 161 6.44 -5.17 -1.34
C LEU A 161 7.74 -5.62 -2.02
N LYS A 162 8.90 -5.19 -1.51
CA LYS A 162 10.21 -5.51 -2.10
C LYS A 162 10.42 -7.02 -2.17
N HIS A 163 10.16 -7.74 -1.08
CA HIS A 163 10.42 -9.17 -1.00
C HIS A 163 9.59 -9.95 -2.04
N GLY A 164 8.29 -9.67 -2.12
CA GLY A 164 7.41 -10.35 -3.07
C GLY A 164 7.69 -10.02 -4.54
N LEU A 165 7.98 -8.74 -4.83
CA LEU A 165 8.32 -8.30 -6.18
C LEU A 165 9.66 -8.88 -6.66
N ASP A 166 10.67 -8.93 -5.80
CA ASP A 166 11.97 -9.54 -6.12
C ASP A 166 11.82 -11.04 -6.40
N CYS A 167 11.04 -11.76 -5.58
CA CYS A 167 10.77 -13.18 -5.75
C CYS A 167 10.09 -13.50 -7.10
N LEU A 168 9.14 -12.65 -7.51
CA LEU A 168 8.46 -12.75 -8.82
C LEU A 168 9.22 -12.08 -9.97
N ARG A 169 10.38 -11.46 -9.70
CA ARG A 169 11.18 -10.67 -10.65
C ARG A 169 10.37 -9.55 -11.33
N ILE A 170 9.40 -8.97 -10.63
CA ILE A 170 8.58 -7.88 -11.12
C ILE A 170 9.24 -6.55 -10.76
N ASN A 171 9.48 -5.71 -11.76
CA ASN A 171 9.90 -4.33 -11.54
C ASN A 171 8.70 -3.40 -11.79
N TYR A 172 8.28 -2.65 -10.77
CA TYR A 172 7.14 -1.74 -10.85
C TYR A 172 7.52 -0.33 -10.39
N PRO A 173 7.04 0.75 -11.05
CA PRO A 173 7.47 2.10 -10.74
C PRO A 173 7.22 2.49 -9.27
N GLY A 174 8.27 2.98 -8.60
CA GLY A 174 8.22 3.29 -7.17
C GLY A 174 7.13 4.29 -6.76
N HIS A 175 6.80 5.25 -7.63
CA HIS A 175 5.74 6.23 -7.37
C HIS A 175 4.32 5.65 -7.40
N LEU A 176 4.14 4.44 -7.95
CA LEU A 176 2.90 3.67 -7.93
C LEU A 176 2.84 2.66 -6.78
N LEU A 177 3.92 2.50 -6.00
CA LEU A 177 3.96 1.62 -4.83
C LEU A 177 3.37 2.30 -3.59
N ARG A 178 2.59 1.55 -2.82
CA ARG A 178 2.02 1.93 -1.53
C ARG A 178 2.34 0.85 -0.51
N ASP A 179 3.56 0.93 0.01
CA ASP A 179 4.11 -0.05 0.94
C ASP A 179 3.86 0.37 2.40
N THR A 180 2.98 -0.37 3.09
CA THR A 180 2.64 -0.14 4.50
C THR A 180 3.83 -0.34 5.44
N ALA A 181 4.86 -1.10 5.03
CA ALA A 181 6.09 -1.28 5.80
C ALA A 181 7.08 -0.11 5.63
N LYS A 182 6.82 0.83 4.71
CA LYS A 182 7.66 2.02 4.45
C LYS A 182 6.91 3.34 4.65
N TYR A 183 5.59 3.30 4.81
CA TYR A 183 4.79 4.51 4.95
C TYR A 183 5.03 5.14 6.32
N ARG A 184 5.65 6.33 6.34
CA ARG A 184 6.11 7.00 7.58
C ARG A 184 5.07 7.04 8.73
N PRO A 185 3.78 7.33 8.49
CA PRO A 185 2.76 7.29 9.56
C PRO A 185 2.56 5.92 10.22
N LEU A 186 2.91 4.82 9.55
CA LEU A 186 2.78 3.46 10.04
C LEU A 186 4.10 2.88 10.58
N LEU A 187 5.21 3.63 10.53
CA LEU A 187 6.50 3.20 11.05
C LEU A 187 6.61 3.43 12.55
N LYS A 188 7.50 2.66 13.18
CA LYS A 188 7.99 2.97 14.52
C LYS A 188 8.69 4.33 14.51
N THR A 189 8.88 4.90 15.70
CA THR A 189 9.63 6.16 15.88
C THR A 189 11.08 6.07 15.40
N ASN A 190 11.67 4.88 15.38
CA ASN A 190 13.00 4.63 14.83
C ASN A 190 13.00 4.30 13.33
N LEU A 191 11.89 4.55 12.62
CA LEU A 191 11.69 4.30 11.19
C LEU A 191 11.74 2.82 10.78
N VAL A 192 11.69 1.90 11.75
CA VAL A 192 11.57 0.46 11.49
C VAL A 192 10.11 0.10 11.28
N SER A 193 9.84 -0.84 10.37
CA SER A 193 8.49 -1.34 10.12
C SER A 193 7.90 -2.06 11.35
N HIS A 194 6.57 -1.95 11.48
CA HIS A 194 5.79 -2.87 12.30
C HIS A 194 5.37 -4.07 11.45
N SER A 195 5.10 -5.22 12.08
CA SER A 195 4.50 -6.35 11.36
C SER A 195 3.07 -6.01 10.91
N LEU A 196 2.63 -6.62 9.81
CA LEU A 196 1.24 -6.48 9.36
C LEU A 196 0.24 -6.83 10.49
N LYS A 197 0.50 -7.91 11.24
CA LYS A 197 -0.30 -8.30 12.42
C LYS A 197 -0.43 -7.20 13.47
N TYR A 198 0.64 -6.46 13.73
CA TYR A 198 0.58 -5.31 14.62
C TYR A 198 -0.27 -4.19 14.01
N LEU A 199 -0.04 -3.87 12.73
CA LEU A 199 -0.76 -2.80 12.04
C LEU A 199 -2.27 -3.07 11.96
N THR A 200 -2.70 -4.30 11.64
CA THR A 200 -4.13 -4.64 11.62
C THR A 200 -4.77 -4.53 12.99
N LYS A 201 -4.09 -5.00 14.04
CA LYS A 201 -4.61 -4.90 15.40
C LYS A 201 -4.73 -3.43 15.83
N THR A 202 -3.71 -2.63 15.55
CA THR A 202 -3.57 -1.25 16.02
C THR A 202 -4.47 -0.30 15.24
N TYR A 203 -4.53 -0.45 13.92
CA TYR A 203 -5.23 0.50 13.07
C TYR A 203 -6.56 -0.04 12.55
N LEU A 204 -6.78 -1.36 12.50
CA LEU A 204 -8.03 -1.96 12.01
C LEU A 204 -8.93 -2.55 13.09
N GLY A 205 -8.37 -2.87 14.27
CA GLY A 205 -9.11 -3.41 15.40
C GLY A 205 -9.29 -4.93 15.38
N TYR A 206 -8.61 -5.65 14.48
CA TYR A 206 -8.70 -7.11 14.38
C TYR A 206 -7.34 -7.80 14.24
N ASN A 207 -7.29 -9.07 14.65
CA ASN A 207 -6.10 -9.90 14.52
C ASN A 207 -6.15 -10.69 13.21
N ILE A 208 -4.99 -10.85 12.58
CA ILE A 208 -4.76 -11.77 11.46
C ILE A 208 -3.71 -12.80 11.86
N GLN A 209 -3.49 -13.81 11.01
CA GLN A 209 -2.43 -14.80 11.19
C GLN A 209 -2.53 -15.48 12.58
N THR A 210 -3.74 -15.87 12.94
CA THR A 210 -4.06 -16.64 14.15
C THR A 210 -4.04 -18.15 13.91
N GLY A 211 -3.87 -18.58 12.66
CA GLY A 211 -3.78 -19.96 12.20
C GLY A 211 -2.95 -20.04 10.92
N GLU A 212 -3.38 -20.82 9.93
CA GLU A 212 -2.73 -20.85 8.61
C GLU A 212 -2.72 -19.47 7.96
N HIS A 213 -1.61 -19.17 7.28
CA HIS A 213 -1.43 -17.90 6.60
C HIS A 213 -2.23 -17.90 5.30
N ASP A 214 -3.23 -17.03 5.20
CA ASP A 214 -4.06 -16.87 4.01
C ASP A 214 -3.69 -15.56 3.29
N PRO A 215 -3.13 -15.61 2.07
CA PRO A 215 -2.70 -14.40 1.37
C PRO A 215 -3.87 -13.45 1.08
N TYR A 216 -5.11 -13.95 0.98
CA TYR A 216 -6.29 -13.11 0.81
C TYR A 216 -6.53 -12.22 2.04
N VAL A 217 -6.47 -12.80 3.25
CA VAL A 217 -6.64 -12.07 4.52
C VAL A 217 -5.63 -10.92 4.62
N ASP A 218 -4.40 -11.18 4.22
CA ASP A 218 -3.31 -10.20 4.26
C ASP A 218 -3.51 -9.11 3.19
N CYS A 219 -3.90 -9.48 1.97
CA CYS A 219 -4.27 -8.56 0.88
C CYS A 219 -5.39 -7.58 1.30
N VAL A 220 -6.49 -8.12 1.82
CA VAL A 220 -7.61 -7.28 2.30
C VAL A 220 -7.15 -6.37 3.44
N SER A 221 -6.30 -6.88 4.33
CA SER A 221 -5.78 -6.10 5.45
C SER A 221 -4.89 -4.94 5.01
N VAL A 222 -3.98 -5.13 4.06
CA VAL A 222 -3.16 -4.02 3.51
C VAL A 222 -4.01 -3.03 2.72
N MET A 223 -5.03 -3.50 1.99
CA MET A 223 -5.98 -2.63 1.29
C MET A 223 -6.75 -1.74 2.28
N ARG A 224 -7.27 -2.32 3.36
CA ARG A 224 -7.98 -1.59 4.42
C ARG A 224 -7.07 -0.58 5.13
N LEU A 225 -5.81 -0.93 5.41
CA LEU A 225 -4.81 0.00 5.95
C LEU A 225 -4.58 1.18 4.99
N TYR A 226 -4.39 0.89 3.70
CA TYR A 226 -4.24 1.91 2.67
C TYR A 226 -5.46 2.82 2.60
N LYS A 227 -6.68 2.28 2.51
CA LYS A 227 -7.93 3.06 2.50
C LYS A 227 -8.06 3.94 3.74
N ARG A 228 -7.66 3.44 4.91
CA ARG A 228 -7.67 4.20 6.18
C ARG A 228 -6.69 5.37 6.19
N MET A 229 -5.48 5.16 5.66
CA MET A 229 -4.47 6.21 5.52
C MET A 229 -4.80 7.20 4.39
N ARG A 230 -5.41 6.73 3.31
CA ARG A 230 -5.92 7.54 2.20
C ARG A 230 -7.08 8.44 2.63
N ALA A 231 -7.93 7.98 3.54
CA ALA A 231 -9.07 8.74 4.05
C ALA A 231 -8.71 9.78 5.15
N GLN A 232 -7.41 9.98 5.43
CA GLN A 232 -6.95 11.02 6.35
C GLN A 232 -7.02 12.41 5.68
N ASP A 233 -7.23 13.43 6.49
CA ASP A 233 -7.22 14.80 6.01
C ASP A 233 -5.80 15.24 5.66
N HIS A 234 -5.61 15.71 4.44
CA HIS A 234 -4.35 16.35 4.05
C HIS A 234 -4.35 17.80 4.54
N GLN A 235 -3.60 18.10 5.61
CA GLN A 235 -3.36 19.47 6.01
C GLN A 235 -2.54 20.17 4.91
N VAL A 236 -3.20 21.01 4.13
CA VAL A 236 -2.52 21.99 3.26
C VAL A 236 -2.07 23.12 4.17
N ASN A 237 -0.99 22.92 4.92
CA ASN A 237 -0.37 24.03 5.62
C ASN A 237 0.11 25.02 4.54
N GLY A 238 -0.30 26.28 4.64
CA GLY A 238 0.03 27.38 3.73
C GLY A 238 1.50 27.78 3.73
N ILE A 239 2.41 26.81 3.70
CA ILE A 239 3.83 27.00 3.37
C ILE A 239 3.96 26.57 1.91
N GLY A 240 3.72 27.53 1.02
CA GLY A 240 4.00 27.43 -0.42
C GLY A 240 3.14 26.40 -1.17
N THR A 241 2.15 26.88 -1.92
CA THR A 241 1.69 26.16 -3.11
C THR A 241 2.91 25.74 -3.95
N PRO A 242 3.14 24.45 -4.24
CA PRO A 242 4.01 24.08 -5.35
C PRO A 242 3.21 24.25 -6.64
N ASN A 243 2.86 25.50 -6.97
CA ASN A 243 2.53 25.86 -8.33
C ASN A 243 3.86 25.98 -9.07
N SER A 244 4.37 24.84 -9.54
CA SER A 244 5.13 24.68 -10.78
C SER A 244 5.58 23.23 -10.83
N ASP A 245 4.82 22.51 -11.64
CA ASP A 245 5.32 21.46 -12.49
C ASP A 245 6.62 21.92 -13.19
N SER A 246 7.57 21.00 -13.40
CA SER A 246 8.90 21.18 -14.02
C SER A 246 9.96 21.99 -13.22
N GLY A 247 11.13 21.39 -12.98
CA GLY A 247 12.31 22.16 -12.54
C GLY A 247 13.51 21.38 -12.03
N PHE A 248 13.37 20.12 -11.58
CA PHE A 248 14.53 19.33 -11.14
C PHE A 248 15.15 18.48 -12.26
N GLU A 249 14.38 18.11 -13.28
CA GLU A 249 14.90 17.36 -14.44
C GLU A 249 15.67 18.24 -15.44
N SER A 250 15.80 19.54 -15.21
CA SER A 250 16.44 20.48 -16.15
C SER A 250 17.70 21.18 -15.63
N GLN A 251 18.05 21.01 -14.35
CA GLN A 251 19.32 21.55 -13.83
C GLN A 251 20.45 20.56 -14.14
N LYS A 252 21.52 21.05 -14.77
CA LYS A 252 22.68 20.21 -15.09
C LYS A 252 23.35 19.78 -13.78
N ALA A 253 23.85 18.55 -13.69
CA ALA A 253 24.54 18.04 -12.51
C ALA A 253 25.67 18.99 -12.03
N GLU A 254 26.33 19.65 -12.98
CA GLU A 254 27.36 20.68 -12.78
C GLU A 254 26.86 21.94 -12.03
N GLU A 255 25.57 22.29 -12.16
CA GLU A 255 24.97 23.40 -11.42
C GLU A 255 24.64 23.00 -9.97
N LEU A 256 24.21 21.75 -9.74
CA LEU A 256 23.99 21.22 -8.39
C LEU A 256 25.30 21.09 -7.59
N GLU A 257 26.39 20.69 -8.24
CA GLU A 257 27.70 20.52 -7.59
C GLU A 257 28.33 21.85 -7.14
N ASN A 258 27.92 22.97 -7.76
CA ASN A 258 28.42 24.31 -7.44
C ASN A 258 27.54 25.06 -6.43
N MET A 259 26.40 24.49 -6.01
CA MET A 259 25.51 25.12 -5.03
C MET A 259 25.98 24.92 -3.60
N THR A 260 25.75 25.92 -2.76
CA THR A 260 26.00 25.84 -1.32
C THR A 260 25.04 24.85 -0.66
N PRO A 261 25.38 24.30 0.52
CA PRO A 261 24.47 23.44 1.29
C PRO A 261 23.11 24.08 1.58
N ASP A 262 23.08 25.40 1.80
CA ASP A 262 21.85 26.15 2.05
C ASP A 262 20.98 26.26 0.79
N GLU A 263 21.57 26.49 -0.37
CA GLU A 263 20.85 26.50 -1.66
C GLU A 263 20.29 25.13 -2.01
N LEU A 264 21.09 24.07 -1.82
CA LEU A 264 20.64 22.68 -1.98
C LEU A 264 19.50 22.34 -1.01
N TYR A 265 19.55 22.85 0.22
CA TYR A 265 18.49 22.66 1.20
C TYR A 265 17.20 23.38 0.79
N GLN A 266 17.29 24.61 0.26
CA GLN A 266 16.12 25.35 -0.24
C GLN A 266 15.48 24.70 -1.47
N LEU A 267 16.29 24.04 -2.30
CA LEU A 267 15.81 23.28 -3.46
C LEU A 267 15.28 21.88 -3.10
N SER A 268 15.62 21.37 -1.92
CA SER A 268 15.25 20.03 -1.46
C SER A 268 13.73 19.92 -1.30
N LYS A 269 13.10 19.23 -2.24
CA LYS A 269 11.69 18.83 -2.13
C LYS A 269 11.62 17.47 -1.43
N SER A 270 10.70 17.35 -0.49
CA SER A 270 10.44 16.05 0.14
C SER A 270 9.95 15.05 -0.91
N ASN A 271 10.59 13.88 -0.98
CA ASN A 271 10.11 12.75 -1.76
C ASN A 271 8.97 11.98 -1.06
N TYR A 272 8.51 12.46 0.10
CA TYR A 272 7.39 11.86 0.82
C TYR A 272 6.06 12.23 0.15
N LYS A 273 5.28 11.20 -0.21
CA LYS A 273 3.93 11.35 -0.77
C LYS A 273 2.90 10.83 0.24
N CYS A 274 2.05 11.73 0.73
CA CYS A 274 0.90 11.32 1.56
C CYS A 274 -0.10 10.55 0.70
N TRP A 275 -0.56 9.40 1.19
CA TRP A 275 -1.56 8.58 0.48
C TRP A 275 -2.93 9.27 0.41
N CYS A 276 -3.19 10.24 1.28
CA CYS A 276 -4.35 11.10 1.21
C CYS A 276 -4.45 11.93 -0.09
N LEU A 277 -3.35 12.10 -0.83
CA LEU A 277 -3.33 12.75 -2.14
C LEU A 277 -3.80 11.83 -3.27
N ASP A 278 -3.85 10.51 -3.04
CA ASP A 278 -4.29 9.55 -4.06
C ASP A 278 -5.79 9.70 -4.38
N SER A 279 -6.59 10.22 -3.44
CA SER A 279 -8.01 10.54 -3.65
C SER A 279 -8.26 11.79 -4.50
N LYS A 280 -7.33 12.76 -4.52
CA LYS A 280 -7.52 14.07 -5.17
C LYS A 280 -7.23 14.08 -6.66
N LYS A 281 -6.56 13.06 -7.20
CA LYS A 281 -6.28 12.92 -8.64
C LYS A 281 -7.53 12.62 -9.50
N ALA A 282 -8.74 12.61 -8.92
CA ALA A 282 -9.99 12.30 -9.63
C ALA A 282 -10.67 13.51 -10.30
N ALA A 283 -10.27 14.74 -9.99
CA ALA A 283 -10.78 15.93 -10.66
C ALA A 283 -9.81 16.35 -11.77
N GLY A 284 -9.97 15.79 -12.96
CA GLY A 284 -9.47 16.45 -14.17
C GLY A 284 -10.21 17.78 -14.37
N PRO A 285 -9.62 18.75 -15.10
CA PRO A 285 -10.33 19.97 -15.44
C PRO A 285 -11.61 19.61 -16.20
N VAL A 286 -12.74 20.12 -15.71
CA VAL A 286 -14.00 20.10 -16.44
C VAL A 286 -13.85 21.18 -17.50
N ASP A 287 -13.57 20.78 -18.74
CA ASP A 287 -13.62 21.68 -19.88
C ASP A 287 -15.07 22.15 -20.03
N PHE A 288 -15.29 23.47 -19.90
CA PHE A 288 -16.51 24.16 -20.30
C PHE A 288 -16.41 24.61 -21.75
#